data_AF-A0A433SPP5-F1
#
_entry.id   AF-A0A433SPP5-F1
#
_cell.length_a   1.000
_cell.length_b   1.000
_cell.length_c   1.000
_cell.angle_alpha   90.00
_cell.angle_beta   90.00
_cell.angle_gamma   90.00
#
_symmetry.space_group_name_H-M   'P 1'
#
loop_
_entity.id
_entity.type
_entity.pdbx_description
1 polymer ?
#
loop_
_entity_poly.entity_id
_entity_poly.type
_entity_poly.pdbx_seq_one_letter_code
_entity_poly.pdbx_strand_id
1 'polypeptide(L)'
;MKIKVSIFLSLIITTTVVLKVTQNRITLRAAYTEDHTEVETRSEITRCIFPQVDQFDPSIMKLAGLDKGPIDCDDYGIPEITYIDGLYIRVNASKLKAKSAKVRCWYRNITRTPYNDLTVTFSKWSPVFTQSIRITEEHEFLYVRCLDSESKRNIVSKAYYSLVPKRSHWTSFYNAAAAKRLMEFEPKETLSVIGVCLDGLPRHQMLRAMPETLGYLKDLGSFDFTMQGQVADNTLRNYLSLFTAHNFNDVRRWWSLDKLEDMFGWIWHDFEQAGYRTLYTEDDSKRSGFFYGGGRFLFPPTSYWNRALQLAMDKDPGFTRRYGLCNGKRSTSDSVLNYLMTFLDRFSSHPVSGWAMLSAPTHDDIANAKSLDLDILKFFKTLEEKGHLNKSLVIFFL
;
A
#
# COMPACT_ATOMS: atom_id res chain seq x y z
N MET A 1 45.04 -7.26 7.78
CA MET A 1 45.75 -8.23 6.91
C MET A 1 45.46 -7.85 5.46
N LYS A 2 46.49 -7.41 4.71
CA LYS A 2 46.39 -7.01 3.30
C LYS A 2 46.96 -8.15 2.45
N ILE A 3 46.23 -8.61 1.44
CA ILE A 3 46.79 -9.34 0.30
C ILE A 3 46.17 -8.73 -0.97
N LYS A 4 47.03 -8.23 -1.86
CA LYS A 4 46.72 -7.85 -3.25
C LYS A 4 47.30 -8.94 -4.16
N VAL A 5 46.59 -9.29 -5.23
CA VAL A 5 47.19 -9.82 -6.47
C VAL A 5 46.47 -9.19 -7.68
N SER A 6 47.23 -8.96 -8.75
CA SER A 6 47.06 -7.95 -9.80
C SER A 6 46.57 -8.48 -11.17
N ILE A 7 45.86 -7.58 -11.88
CA ILE A 7 45.94 -7.19 -13.32
C ILE A 7 45.55 -8.19 -14.43
N PHE A 8 44.62 -7.76 -15.32
CA PHE A 8 44.87 -7.71 -16.78
C PHE A 8 44.08 -6.56 -17.45
N LEU A 9 44.71 -5.95 -18.46
CA LEU A 9 44.42 -4.68 -19.13
C LEU A 9 43.07 -4.62 -19.88
N SER A 10 42.36 -3.49 -19.75
CA SER A 10 41.81 -2.75 -20.89
C SER A 10 41.71 -1.25 -20.56
N LEU A 11 41.98 -0.42 -21.57
CA LEU A 11 42.05 1.04 -21.47
C LEU A 11 40.63 1.61 -21.26
N ILE A 12 40.24 1.88 -20.01
CA ILE A 12 39.09 2.73 -19.69
C ILE A 12 39.54 3.67 -18.57
N ILE A 13 39.66 4.96 -18.90
CA ILE A 13 39.88 6.02 -17.91
C ILE A 13 38.64 6.05 -17.02
N THR A 14 38.75 5.43 -15.84
CA THR A 14 37.71 5.41 -14.81
C THR A 14 37.96 6.59 -13.88
N THR A 15 37.26 7.69 -14.12
CA THR A 15 37.27 8.84 -13.21
C THR A 15 36.50 8.45 -11.95
N THR A 16 37.21 8.12 -10.88
CA THR A 16 36.60 7.78 -9.59
C THR A 16 36.48 9.05 -8.75
N VAL A 17 35.26 9.58 -8.60
CA VAL A 17 34.99 10.68 -7.67
C VAL A 17 34.57 10.07 -6.34
N VAL A 18 35.37 10.30 -5.29
CA VAL A 18 35.06 9.85 -3.93
C VAL A 18 34.44 11.01 -3.16
N LEU A 19 33.14 10.93 -2.91
CA LEU A 19 32.42 11.87 -2.03
C LEU A 19 32.47 11.33 -0.59
N LYS A 20 33.15 12.06 0.30
CA LYS A 20 33.11 11.79 1.74
C LYS A 20 32.36 12.94 2.41
N VAL A 21 31.19 12.62 2.97
CA VAL A 21 30.36 13.58 3.72
C VAL A 21 30.54 13.29 5.21
N THR A 22 31.04 14.29 5.93
CA THR A 22 31.00 14.33 7.40
C THR A 22 30.36 15.65 7.82
N GLN A 23 29.62 15.67 8.93
CA GLN A 23 28.85 16.82 9.42
C GLN A 23 29.62 18.14 9.19
N ASN A 24 29.14 18.92 8.22
CA ASN A 24 29.60 20.24 7.79
C ASN A 24 30.88 20.35 6.95
N ARG A 25 31.41 19.27 6.37
CA ARG A 25 32.48 19.34 5.34
C ARG A 25 32.23 18.38 4.18
N ILE A 26 32.21 18.93 2.97
CA ILE A 26 32.30 18.17 1.71
C ILE A 26 33.72 18.38 1.19
N THR A 27 34.48 17.30 1.01
CA THR A 27 35.81 17.34 0.38
C THR A 27 35.72 16.62 -0.95
N LEU A 28 35.89 17.35 -2.05
CA LEU A 28 36.01 16.77 -3.39
C LEU A 28 37.49 16.49 -3.66
N ARG A 29 37.84 15.22 -3.86
CA ARG A 29 39.14 14.84 -4.41
C ARG A 29 38.94 14.34 -5.83
N ALA A 30 39.25 15.18 -6.80
CA ALA A 30 39.52 14.75 -8.16
C ALA A 30 41.02 14.44 -8.26
N ALA A 31 41.38 13.20 -8.55
CA ALA A 31 42.77 12.85 -8.84
C ALA A 31 43.04 13.17 -10.32
N TYR A 32 43.48 14.40 -10.60
CA TYR A 32 44.24 14.71 -11.80
C TYR A 32 45.66 15.06 -11.39
N THR A 33 46.61 14.49 -12.12
CA THR A 33 48.03 14.76 -12.01
C THR A 33 48.32 16.25 -12.24
N GLU A 34 49.17 16.80 -11.38
CA GLU A 34 49.82 18.13 -11.48
C GLU A 34 48.88 19.34 -11.33
N ASP A 35 48.62 19.73 -10.08
CA ASP A 35 49.10 20.98 -9.46
C ASP A 35 48.27 21.24 -8.19
N HIS A 36 48.95 21.42 -7.05
CA HIS A 36 48.31 21.49 -5.74
C HIS A 36 47.82 22.90 -5.45
N THR A 37 46.58 23.20 -5.84
CA THR A 37 45.81 24.32 -5.27
C THR A 37 44.59 23.78 -4.54
N GLU A 38 44.68 23.73 -3.20
CA GLU A 38 43.52 23.51 -2.33
C GLU A 38 42.60 24.75 -2.41
N VAL A 39 41.57 24.67 -3.25
CA VAL A 39 40.49 25.67 -3.24
C VAL A 39 39.53 25.30 -2.12
N GLU A 40 39.76 25.86 -0.93
CA GLU A 40 38.86 25.75 0.22
C GLU A 40 37.60 26.60 -0.03
N THR A 41 36.62 26.04 -0.73
CA THR A 41 35.30 26.67 -0.88
C THR A 41 34.51 26.51 0.42
N ARG A 42 34.61 27.51 1.30
CA ARG A 42 33.76 27.62 2.49
C ARG A 42 32.34 27.97 2.06
N SER A 43 31.58 26.94 1.72
CA SER A 43 30.17 27.04 1.40
C SER A 43 29.37 27.27 2.68
N GLU A 44 28.98 28.53 2.95
CA GLU A 44 28.04 28.92 4.01
C GLU A 44 26.60 28.46 3.72
N ILE A 45 26.38 27.17 3.45
CA ILE A 45 25.02 26.62 3.34
C ILE A 45 24.49 26.46 4.77
N THR A 46 23.95 27.55 5.31
CA THR A 46 23.23 27.60 6.58
C THR A 46 21.79 27.08 6.45
N ARG A 47 21.32 26.82 5.22
CA ARG A 47 19.96 26.32 4.92
C ARG A 47 19.98 25.36 3.74
N CYS A 48 19.21 24.28 3.81
CA CYS A 48 18.93 23.44 2.65
C CYS A 48 18.20 24.27 1.58
N ILE A 49 18.84 24.52 0.44
CA ILE A 49 18.23 25.22 -0.69
C ILE A 49 17.59 24.17 -1.58
N PHE A 50 16.27 24.14 -1.63
CA PHE A 50 15.54 23.27 -2.56
C PHE A 50 15.68 23.82 -3.98
N PRO A 51 16.06 22.98 -4.95
CA PRO A 51 16.17 23.42 -6.34
C PRO A 51 14.80 23.89 -6.84
N GLN A 52 14.76 25.10 -7.39
CA GLN A 52 13.58 25.62 -8.07
C GLN A 52 13.63 25.12 -9.51
N VAL A 53 12.91 24.04 -9.79
CA VAL A 53 12.82 23.44 -11.13
C VAL A 53 11.45 23.76 -11.72
N ASP A 54 11.40 24.20 -12.97
CA ASP A 54 10.13 24.28 -13.69
C ASP A 54 9.60 22.87 -13.93
N GLN A 55 8.50 22.57 -13.24
CA GLN A 55 7.88 21.26 -13.20
C GLN A 55 7.20 20.91 -14.54
N PHE A 56 6.91 21.94 -15.35
CA PHE A 56 6.20 21.84 -16.63
C PHE A 56 7.10 22.21 -17.81
N ASP A 57 8.42 22.21 -17.61
CA ASP A 57 9.37 22.46 -18.69
C ASP A 57 9.08 21.51 -19.87
N PRO A 58 9.01 22.02 -21.12
CA PRO A 58 8.69 21.21 -22.29
C PRO A 58 9.59 19.97 -22.48
N SER A 59 10.83 19.99 -21.99
CA SER A 59 11.73 18.83 -22.02
C SER A 59 11.29 17.71 -21.07
N ILE A 60 10.70 18.06 -19.92
CA ILE A 60 10.19 17.12 -18.92
C ILE A 60 8.80 16.62 -19.32
N MET A 61 7.94 17.49 -19.85
CA MET A 61 6.57 17.12 -20.25
C MET A 61 6.56 16.00 -21.31
N LYS A 62 7.58 15.96 -22.18
CA LYS A 62 7.78 14.87 -23.15
C LYS A 62 8.10 13.51 -22.52
N LEU A 63 8.60 13.51 -21.29
CA LEU A 63 8.99 12.30 -20.54
C LEU A 63 8.00 11.93 -19.44
N ALA A 64 7.02 12.81 -19.14
CA ALA A 64 6.11 12.65 -18.01
C ALA A 64 5.07 11.53 -18.17
N GLY A 65 4.88 10.99 -19.38
CA GLY A 65 3.97 9.87 -19.66
C GLY A 65 2.50 10.18 -19.36
N LEU A 66 2.04 11.37 -19.73
CA LEU A 66 0.68 11.86 -19.42
C LEU A 66 -0.40 11.32 -20.38
N ASP A 67 -0.03 10.45 -21.31
CA ASP A 67 -0.88 9.77 -22.29
C ASP A 67 -1.50 8.46 -21.75
N LYS A 68 -1.11 8.03 -20.55
CA LYS A 68 -1.65 6.84 -19.91
C LYS A 68 -3.15 7.00 -19.64
N GLY A 69 -3.94 6.04 -20.12
CA GLY A 69 -5.37 5.93 -19.81
C GLY A 69 -5.64 5.24 -18.47
N PRO A 70 -6.91 5.13 -18.06
CA PRO A 70 -7.32 4.37 -16.87
C PRO A 70 -6.84 2.91 -16.89
N ILE A 71 -6.63 2.32 -15.71
CA ILE A 71 -6.26 0.90 -15.60
C ILE A 71 -7.45 0.04 -16.02
N ASP A 72 -7.37 -0.52 -17.23
CA ASP A 72 -8.37 -1.46 -17.73
C ASP A 72 -8.02 -2.91 -17.34
N CYS A 73 -8.96 -3.61 -16.68
CA CYS A 73 -8.82 -5.02 -16.31
C CYS A 73 -9.81 -5.94 -17.04
N ASP A 74 -10.59 -5.41 -17.99
CA ASP A 74 -11.70 -6.10 -18.62
C ASP A 74 -11.28 -7.10 -19.71
N ASP A 75 -10.33 -6.76 -20.57
CA ASP A 75 -10.11 -7.55 -21.80
C ASP A 75 -9.73 -9.03 -21.59
N TYR A 76 -9.14 -9.39 -20.45
CA TYR A 76 -8.56 -10.72 -20.25
C TYR A 76 -8.86 -11.37 -18.89
N GLY A 77 -9.71 -10.74 -18.07
CA GLY A 77 -9.96 -11.18 -16.69
C GLY A 77 -10.89 -12.38 -16.60
N ILE A 78 -10.57 -13.32 -15.70
CA ILE A 78 -11.53 -14.34 -15.29
C ILE A 78 -12.78 -13.59 -14.78
N PRO A 79 -13.98 -13.84 -15.33
CA PRO A 79 -15.17 -13.10 -14.96
C PRO A 79 -15.43 -13.16 -13.46
N GLU A 80 -15.96 -12.06 -12.91
CA GLU A 80 -16.51 -12.00 -11.56
C GLU A 80 -18.04 -11.91 -11.67
N ILE A 81 -18.70 -13.07 -11.52
CA ILE A 81 -20.17 -13.16 -11.62
C ILE A 81 -20.83 -13.14 -10.25
N THR A 82 -20.07 -13.20 -9.16
CA THR A 82 -20.62 -13.13 -7.82
C THR A 82 -20.49 -11.71 -7.25
N TYR A 83 -21.20 -11.43 -6.18
CA TYR A 83 -21.03 -10.23 -5.36
C TYR A 83 -21.46 -10.50 -3.92
N ILE A 84 -21.04 -9.62 -3.01
CA ILE A 84 -21.45 -9.66 -1.60
C ILE A 84 -22.67 -8.75 -1.41
N ASP A 85 -23.71 -9.29 -0.77
CA ASP A 85 -24.90 -8.56 -0.34
C ASP A 85 -25.17 -8.87 1.12
N GLY A 86 -24.79 -7.96 2.02
CA GLY A 86 -24.82 -8.19 3.46
C GLY A 86 -24.04 -9.45 3.85
N LEU A 87 -24.75 -10.45 4.39
CA LEU A 87 -24.20 -11.75 4.77
C LEU A 87 -24.46 -12.84 3.73
N TYR A 88 -24.60 -12.48 2.46
CA TYR A 88 -24.78 -13.42 1.37
C TYR A 88 -23.75 -13.22 0.27
N ILE A 89 -23.20 -14.31 -0.24
CA ILE A 89 -22.56 -14.33 -1.56
C ILE A 89 -23.69 -14.63 -2.55
N ARG A 90 -23.88 -13.77 -3.55
CA ARG A 90 -24.90 -13.92 -4.58
C ARG A 90 -24.28 -14.10 -5.95
N VAL A 91 -24.96 -14.86 -6.81
CA VAL A 91 -24.63 -15.01 -8.23
C VAL A 91 -25.44 -13.99 -9.02
N ASN A 92 -24.76 -13.15 -9.78
CA ASN A 92 -25.37 -12.23 -10.73
C ASN A 92 -25.63 -12.98 -12.05
N ALA A 93 -26.87 -13.44 -12.21
CA ALA A 93 -27.30 -14.18 -13.40
C ALA A 93 -27.13 -13.37 -14.70
N SER A 94 -27.24 -12.03 -14.65
CA SER A 94 -27.09 -11.17 -15.83
C SER A 94 -25.65 -11.13 -16.37
N LYS A 95 -24.65 -11.47 -15.55
CA LYS A 95 -23.25 -11.58 -15.99
C LYS A 95 -22.89 -12.96 -16.56
N LEU A 96 -23.82 -13.93 -16.53
CA LEU A 96 -23.62 -15.23 -17.16
C LEU A 96 -23.70 -15.08 -18.68
N LYS A 97 -22.64 -15.48 -19.40
CA LYS A 97 -22.70 -15.59 -20.85
C LYS A 97 -23.73 -16.66 -21.23
N ALA A 98 -24.46 -16.46 -22.34
CA ALA A 98 -25.52 -17.36 -22.79
C ALA A 98 -25.13 -18.85 -22.91
N LYS A 99 -23.83 -19.16 -23.09
CA LYS A 99 -23.30 -20.53 -23.11
C LYS A 99 -23.19 -21.22 -21.74
N SER A 100 -23.25 -20.49 -20.63
CA SER A 100 -23.20 -21.03 -19.26
C SER A 100 -24.51 -20.71 -18.53
N ALA A 101 -25.61 -21.32 -18.98
CA ALA A 101 -26.94 -21.03 -18.47
C ALA A 101 -27.13 -21.40 -16.97
N LYS A 102 -26.29 -22.29 -16.45
CA LYS A 102 -26.30 -22.71 -15.04
C LYS A 102 -24.88 -22.84 -14.51
N VAL A 103 -24.64 -22.29 -13.32
CA VAL A 103 -23.34 -22.39 -12.63
C VAL A 103 -23.48 -23.06 -11.29
N ARG A 104 -22.41 -23.74 -10.86
CA ARG A 104 -22.25 -24.27 -9.51
C ARG A 104 -21.07 -23.56 -8.87
N CYS A 105 -21.32 -22.91 -7.75
CA CYS A 105 -20.33 -22.12 -7.03
C CYS A 105 -20.02 -22.74 -5.66
N TRP A 106 -18.81 -22.48 -5.21
CA TRP A 106 -18.32 -22.79 -3.87
C TRP A 106 -17.52 -21.60 -3.36
N TYR A 107 -17.52 -21.42 -2.05
CA TYR A 107 -16.60 -20.48 -1.41
C TYR A 107 -15.76 -21.18 -0.34
N ARG A 108 -14.65 -20.58 0.01
CA ARG A 108 -13.83 -20.96 1.16
C ARG A 108 -13.14 -19.74 1.74
N ASN A 109 -12.76 -19.84 3.01
CA ASN A 109 -12.13 -18.76 3.74
C ASN A 109 -10.64 -18.76 3.43
N ILE A 110 -10.06 -17.56 3.45
CA ILE A 110 -8.62 -17.34 3.33
C ILE A 110 -8.16 -16.81 4.67
N THR A 111 -7.18 -17.48 5.28
CA THR A 111 -6.64 -17.09 6.58
C THR A 111 -5.12 -17.07 6.53
N ARG A 112 -4.51 -16.11 7.23
CA ARG A 112 -3.06 -16.11 7.47
C ARG A 112 -2.69 -17.37 8.26
N THR A 113 -1.60 -18.04 7.88
CA THR A 113 -1.05 -19.11 8.72
C THR A 113 -0.57 -18.52 10.04
N PRO A 114 -0.95 -19.06 11.21
CA PRO A 114 -0.45 -18.54 12.49
C PRO A 114 1.07 -18.42 12.49
N TYR A 115 1.59 -17.29 12.97
CA TYR A 115 3.04 -17.02 13.09
C TYR A 115 3.83 -17.02 11.76
N ASN A 116 3.13 -17.02 10.61
CA ASN A 116 3.76 -17.05 9.30
C ASN A 116 2.95 -16.25 8.28
N ASP A 117 3.49 -15.11 7.88
CA ASP A 117 2.93 -14.15 6.93
C ASP A 117 3.39 -14.34 5.48
N LEU A 118 4.10 -15.44 5.17
CA LEU A 118 4.47 -15.83 3.80
C LEU A 118 3.53 -16.89 3.21
N THR A 119 2.67 -17.47 4.05
CA THR A 119 1.78 -18.57 3.69
C THR A 119 0.33 -18.28 4.09
N VAL A 120 -0.57 -18.94 3.38
CA VAL A 120 -2.02 -18.79 3.57
C VAL A 120 -2.62 -20.18 3.70
N THR A 121 -3.69 -20.26 4.48
CA THR A 121 -4.49 -21.45 4.65
C THR A 121 -5.86 -21.20 4.06
N PHE A 122 -6.46 -22.26 3.52
CA PHE A 122 -7.82 -22.23 3.01
C PHE A 122 -8.69 -23.18 3.82
N SER A 123 -9.90 -22.76 4.17
CA SER A 123 -10.87 -23.67 4.76
C SER A 123 -11.31 -24.75 3.78
N LYS A 124 -12.08 -25.74 4.28
CA LYS A 124 -12.88 -26.61 3.42
C LYS A 124 -13.83 -25.77 2.57
N TRP A 125 -14.11 -26.25 1.36
CA TRP A 125 -15.13 -25.65 0.50
C TRP A 125 -16.50 -25.74 1.18
N SER A 126 -17.31 -24.70 0.97
CA SER A 126 -18.72 -24.67 1.34
C SER A 126 -19.51 -25.79 0.64
N PRO A 127 -20.76 -26.04 1.04
CA PRO A 127 -21.72 -26.68 0.15
C PRO A 127 -21.86 -25.91 -1.17
N VAL A 128 -22.26 -26.61 -2.23
CA VAL A 128 -22.51 -26.00 -3.55
C VAL A 128 -23.70 -25.06 -3.48
N PHE A 129 -23.63 -23.94 -4.19
CA PHE A 129 -24.75 -23.02 -4.38
C PHE A 129 -24.83 -22.53 -5.83
N THR A 130 -26.04 -22.19 -6.28
CA THR A 130 -26.30 -21.75 -7.67
C THR A 130 -26.83 -20.32 -7.75
N GLN A 131 -27.45 -19.82 -6.68
CA GLN A 131 -28.00 -18.46 -6.61
C GLN A 131 -27.35 -17.66 -5.48
N SER A 132 -27.38 -18.20 -4.26
CA SER A 132 -26.78 -17.53 -3.11
C SER A 132 -26.42 -18.51 -2.01
N ILE A 133 -25.50 -18.09 -1.14
CA ILE A 133 -25.17 -18.80 0.10
C ILE A 133 -24.92 -17.78 1.20
N ARG A 134 -25.36 -18.11 2.42
CA ARG A 134 -25.14 -17.27 3.60
C ARG A 134 -23.72 -17.46 4.14
N ILE A 135 -23.06 -16.36 4.48
CA ILE A 135 -21.80 -16.31 5.22
C ILE A 135 -22.05 -15.81 6.66
N THR A 136 -21.01 -15.85 7.50
CA THR A 136 -21.08 -15.39 8.89
C THR A 136 -20.34 -14.06 9.08
N GLU A 137 -20.63 -13.35 10.17
CA GLU A 137 -19.95 -12.09 10.52
C GLU A 137 -18.45 -12.25 10.87
N GLU A 138 -17.93 -13.48 10.92
CA GLU A 138 -16.52 -13.78 11.22
C GLU A 138 -15.64 -13.87 9.96
N HIS A 139 -16.25 -13.81 8.77
CA HIS A 139 -15.50 -13.88 7.51
C HIS A 139 -14.82 -12.55 7.21
N GLU A 140 -13.51 -12.58 6.98
CA GLU A 140 -12.72 -11.43 6.51
C GLU A 140 -12.34 -11.59 5.05
N PHE A 141 -11.79 -12.74 4.65
CA PHE A 141 -11.36 -12.98 3.28
C PHE A 141 -11.98 -14.24 2.69
N LEU A 142 -12.52 -14.13 1.49
CA LEU A 142 -13.21 -15.22 0.80
C LEU A 142 -12.64 -15.43 -0.59
N TYR A 143 -12.49 -16.69 -0.97
CA TYR A 143 -12.31 -17.11 -2.35
C TYR A 143 -13.56 -17.84 -2.85
N VAL A 144 -14.15 -17.34 -3.94
CA VAL A 144 -15.30 -17.94 -4.59
C VAL A 144 -14.90 -18.45 -5.96
N ARG A 145 -15.29 -19.69 -6.27
CA ARG A 145 -15.06 -20.32 -7.56
C ARG A 145 -16.37 -20.87 -8.09
N CYS A 146 -16.70 -20.52 -9.33
CA CYS A 146 -17.85 -21.06 -10.03
C CYS A 146 -17.41 -21.87 -11.25
N LEU A 147 -18.06 -23.01 -11.44
CA LEU A 147 -17.88 -23.90 -12.57
C LEU A 147 -19.15 -23.91 -13.41
N ASP A 148 -18.97 -24.19 -14.70
CA ASP A 148 -20.08 -24.55 -15.56
C ASP A 148 -20.81 -25.80 -15.00
N SER A 149 -22.14 -25.81 -15.03
CA SER A 149 -22.91 -26.97 -14.58
C SER A 149 -22.75 -28.17 -15.52
N GLU A 150 -22.57 -27.91 -16.82
CA GLU A 150 -22.43 -28.94 -17.85
C GLU A 150 -21.00 -29.48 -17.90
N SER A 151 -20.00 -28.62 -17.69
CA SER A 151 -18.59 -29.00 -17.61
C SER A 151 -18.05 -28.85 -16.19
N LYS A 152 -17.91 -29.98 -15.48
CA LYS A 152 -17.36 -30.01 -14.11
C LYS A 152 -15.90 -29.52 -13.99
N ARG A 153 -15.21 -29.21 -15.09
CA ARG A 153 -13.81 -28.73 -15.09
C ARG A 153 -13.66 -27.29 -15.59
N ASN A 154 -14.66 -26.71 -16.23
CA ASN A 154 -14.55 -25.37 -16.79
C ASN A 154 -14.81 -24.30 -15.70
N ILE A 155 -13.78 -23.54 -15.33
CA ILE A 155 -13.92 -22.41 -14.40
C ILE A 155 -14.48 -21.22 -15.18
N VAL A 156 -15.69 -20.81 -14.83
CA VAL A 156 -16.38 -19.68 -15.47
C VAL A 156 -16.24 -18.38 -14.68
N SER A 157 -15.92 -18.48 -13.38
CA SER A 157 -15.68 -17.32 -12.54
C SER A 157 -14.80 -17.62 -11.33
N LYS A 158 -13.99 -16.64 -10.97
CA LYS A 158 -13.25 -16.56 -9.71
C LYS A 158 -13.46 -15.18 -9.13
N ALA A 159 -13.67 -15.11 -7.82
CA ALA A 159 -13.80 -13.86 -7.10
C ALA A 159 -13.10 -13.95 -5.75
N TYR A 160 -12.45 -12.87 -5.37
CA TYR A 160 -11.79 -12.71 -4.08
C TYR A 160 -12.43 -11.51 -3.40
N TYR A 161 -12.86 -11.67 -2.15
CA TYR A 161 -13.55 -10.63 -1.40
C TYR A 161 -12.78 -10.30 -0.12
N SER A 162 -12.70 -9.01 0.16
CA SER A 162 -12.38 -8.44 1.46
C SER A 162 -13.65 -7.99 2.16
N LEU A 163 -13.81 -8.43 3.40
CA LEU A 163 -14.89 -8.10 4.31
C LEU A 163 -14.27 -7.62 5.61
N VAL A 164 -15.06 -6.92 6.43
CA VAL A 164 -14.60 -6.41 7.72
C VAL A 164 -15.48 -7.01 8.83
N PRO A 165 -15.06 -8.13 9.45
CA PRO A 165 -15.79 -8.72 10.56
C PRO A 165 -15.86 -7.75 11.74
N LYS A 166 -16.90 -7.82 12.59
CA LYS A 166 -16.99 -6.91 13.77
C LYS A 166 -15.93 -7.22 14.82
N ARG A 167 -15.55 -8.51 14.92
CA ARG A 167 -14.70 -9.06 15.98
C ARG A 167 -15.17 -8.67 17.37
N SER A 168 -16.42 -9.03 17.68
CA SER A 168 -17.13 -8.60 18.91
C SER A 168 -16.37 -8.91 20.20
N HIS A 169 -15.54 -9.97 20.21
CA HIS A 169 -14.69 -10.35 21.34
C HIS A 169 -13.63 -9.31 21.75
N TRP A 170 -13.25 -8.39 20.85
CA TRP A 170 -12.33 -7.28 21.17
C TRP A 170 -13.04 -6.00 21.64
N THR A 171 -14.38 -5.96 21.62
CA THR A 171 -15.13 -4.73 21.91
C THR A 171 -14.87 -4.21 23.32
N SER A 172 -14.80 -5.10 24.31
CA SER A 172 -14.51 -4.71 25.70
C SER A 172 -13.11 -4.11 25.84
N PHE A 173 -12.11 -4.67 25.15
CA PHE A 173 -10.75 -4.15 25.11
C PHE A 173 -10.71 -2.73 24.54
N TYR A 174 -11.26 -2.51 23.34
CA TYR A 174 -11.26 -1.17 22.73
C TYR A 174 -12.02 -0.14 23.57
N ASN A 175 -13.15 -0.52 24.16
CA ASN A 175 -13.93 0.39 25.00
C ASN A 175 -13.17 0.76 26.28
N ALA A 176 -12.51 -0.19 26.93
CA ALA A 176 -11.69 0.08 28.12
C ALA A 176 -10.49 0.97 27.78
N ALA A 177 -9.79 0.69 26.68
CA ALA A 177 -8.67 1.49 26.18
C ALA A 177 -9.10 2.92 25.83
N ALA A 178 -10.24 3.08 25.14
CA ALA A 178 -10.79 4.39 24.82
C ALA A 178 -11.19 5.17 26.08
N ALA A 179 -11.86 4.52 27.04
CA ALA A 179 -12.23 5.15 28.31
C ALA A 179 -10.99 5.60 29.09
N LYS A 180 -9.96 4.77 29.18
CA LYS A 180 -8.67 5.12 29.79
C LYS A 180 -8.07 6.36 29.14
N ARG A 181 -7.95 6.39 27.80
CA ARG A 181 -7.42 7.55 27.06
C ARG A 181 -8.22 8.83 27.34
N LEU A 182 -9.55 8.74 27.34
CA LEU A 182 -10.40 9.90 27.60
C LEU A 182 -10.21 10.48 29.01
N MET A 183 -9.99 9.62 30.01
CA MET A 183 -9.69 10.04 31.38
C MET A 183 -8.28 10.61 31.54
N GLU A 184 -7.27 10.05 30.85
CA GLU A 184 -5.87 10.46 31.01
C GLU A 184 -5.53 11.75 30.27
N PHE A 185 -6.09 11.95 29.07
CA PHE A 185 -5.69 13.02 28.16
C PHE A 185 -6.74 14.12 27.98
N GLU A 186 -7.99 13.88 28.40
CA GLU A 186 -9.13 14.80 28.23
C GLU A 186 -9.16 15.50 26.85
N PRO A 187 -9.06 14.73 25.74
CA PRO A 187 -8.88 15.33 24.42
C PRO A 187 -10.15 16.08 24.01
N LYS A 188 -9.98 17.30 23.45
CA LYS A 188 -11.10 18.11 22.95
C LYS A 188 -11.95 17.38 21.91
N GLU A 189 -11.29 16.56 21.09
CA GLU A 189 -11.93 15.73 20.09
C GLU A 189 -11.15 14.44 19.87
N THR A 190 -11.81 13.44 19.29
CA THR A 190 -11.17 12.20 18.85
C THR A 190 -11.35 12.09 17.35
N LEU A 191 -10.24 12.15 16.63
CA LEU A 191 -10.18 12.00 15.18
C LEU A 191 -9.78 10.57 14.81
N SER A 192 -10.37 10.05 13.74
CA SER A 192 -9.81 8.91 13.01
C SER A 192 -8.61 9.37 12.19
N VAL A 193 -7.76 8.42 11.77
CA VAL A 193 -6.63 8.67 10.89
C VAL A 193 -6.80 7.86 9.62
N ILE A 194 -6.77 8.54 8.48
CA ILE A 194 -6.91 7.92 7.16
C ILE A 194 -5.65 8.25 6.36
N GLY A 195 -4.84 7.23 6.11
CA GLY A 195 -3.64 7.32 5.27
C GLY A 195 -3.87 6.71 3.91
N VAL A 196 -3.52 7.42 2.83
CA VAL A 196 -3.37 6.83 1.50
C VAL A 196 -1.98 7.18 1.00
N CYS A 197 -1.23 6.17 0.58
CA CYS A 197 0.16 6.31 0.17
C CYS A 197 0.31 5.77 -1.25
N LEU A 198 0.97 6.53 -2.12
CA LEU A 198 1.50 6.04 -3.39
C LEU A 198 2.98 5.74 -3.19
N ASP A 199 3.47 4.64 -3.77
CA ASP A 199 4.88 4.27 -3.62
C ASP A 199 5.71 4.88 -4.75
N GLY A 200 6.78 5.57 -4.37
CA GLY A 200 7.80 6.08 -5.29
C GLY A 200 7.31 7.19 -6.23
N LEU A 201 6.29 7.96 -5.87
CA LEU A 201 5.77 9.05 -6.69
C LEU A 201 6.39 10.40 -6.28
N PRO A 202 7.21 11.04 -7.13
CA PRO A 202 7.70 12.37 -6.81
C PRO A 202 6.56 13.40 -6.82
N ARG A 203 6.59 14.37 -5.89
CA ARG A 203 5.63 15.49 -5.86
C ARG A 203 5.45 16.19 -7.21
N HIS A 204 6.53 16.38 -7.96
CA HIS A 204 6.46 16.98 -9.30
C HIS A 204 5.66 16.13 -10.30
N GLN A 205 5.71 14.80 -10.17
CA GLN A 205 4.90 13.93 -11.01
C GLN A 205 3.42 13.98 -10.62
N MET A 206 3.10 14.05 -9.32
CA MET A 206 1.71 14.29 -8.88
C MET A 206 1.14 15.59 -9.48
N LEU A 207 1.93 16.68 -9.47
CA LEU A 207 1.53 17.99 -10.01
C LEU A 207 1.17 17.93 -11.51
N ARG A 208 1.79 17.03 -12.28
CA ARG A 208 1.51 16.83 -13.71
C ARG A 208 0.44 15.78 -13.99
N ALA A 209 0.55 14.64 -13.32
CA ALA A 209 -0.20 13.43 -13.65
C ALA A 209 -1.51 13.30 -12.87
N MET A 210 -1.62 13.94 -11.70
CA MET A 210 -2.80 13.85 -10.83
C MET A 210 -3.43 15.22 -10.50
N PRO A 211 -3.67 16.10 -11.49
CA PRO A 211 -4.17 17.45 -11.23
C PRO A 211 -5.57 17.44 -10.61
N GLU A 212 -6.44 16.48 -10.94
CA GLU A 212 -7.81 16.44 -10.45
C GLU A 212 -7.85 16.05 -8.96
N THR A 213 -7.09 15.03 -8.58
CA THR A 213 -6.90 14.64 -7.18
C THR A 213 -6.30 15.78 -6.38
N LEU A 214 -5.23 16.39 -6.89
CA LEU A 214 -4.55 17.48 -6.20
C LEU A 214 -5.45 18.71 -6.02
N GLY A 215 -6.21 19.07 -7.06
CA GLY A 215 -7.18 20.17 -7.00
C GLY A 215 -8.20 19.93 -5.90
N TYR A 216 -8.79 18.72 -5.87
CA TYR A 216 -9.77 18.36 -4.86
C TYR A 216 -9.21 18.35 -3.44
N LEU A 217 -7.99 17.84 -3.22
CA LEU A 217 -7.35 17.90 -1.91
C LEU A 217 -7.13 19.36 -1.46
N LYS A 218 -6.82 20.28 -2.37
CA LYS A 218 -6.70 21.71 -2.04
C LYS A 218 -8.05 22.33 -1.69
N ASP A 219 -9.11 21.94 -2.39
CA ASP A 219 -10.48 22.40 -2.10
C ASP A 219 -10.95 21.94 -0.71
N LEU A 220 -10.49 20.76 -0.25
CA LEU A 220 -10.67 20.26 1.11
C LEU A 220 -9.83 21.01 2.17
N GLY A 221 -9.03 22.00 1.77
CA GLY A 221 -8.16 22.76 2.67
C GLY A 221 -6.90 22.02 3.12
N SER A 222 -6.43 21.03 2.34
CA SER A 222 -5.20 20.30 2.69
C SER A 222 -3.96 21.21 2.69
N PHE A 223 -3.01 20.87 3.57
CA PHE A 223 -1.71 21.54 3.63
C PHE A 223 -0.67 20.72 2.88
N ASP A 224 -0.04 21.32 1.87
CA ASP A 224 1.02 20.70 1.08
C ASP A 224 2.38 20.90 1.76
N PHE A 225 2.98 19.79 2.22
CA PHE A 225 4.30 19.76 2.82
C PHE A 225 5.41 19.84 1.76
N THR A 226 5.50 20.97 1.05
CA THR A 226 6.38 21.15 -0.13
C THR A 226 7.88 20.95 0.13
N MET A 227 8.30 20.98 1.39
CA MET A 227 9.69 20.88 1.82
C MET A 227 10.01 19.56 2.54
N GLN A 228 9.06 18.62 2.58
CA GLN A 228 9.31 17.26 3.06
C GLN A 228 9.73 16.36 1.91
N GLY A 229 10.58 15.39 2.22
CA GLY A 229 11.06 14.40 1.28
C GLY A 229 11.37 13.09 1.98
N GLN A 230 11.71 12.09 1.20
CA GLN A 230 12.11 10.79 1.72
C GLN A 230 13.35 10.91 2.62
N VAL A 231 13.36 10.16 3.73
CA VAL A 231 14.52 10.06 4.62
C VAL A 231 15.57 9.10 4.08
N ALA A 232 15.18 8.25 3.13
CA ALA A 232 16.03 7.25 2.51
C ALA A 232 15.49 6.79 1.15
N ASP A 233 16.31 6.01 0.47
CA ASP A 233 16.18 5.47 -0.89
C ASP A 233 15.13 4.37 -1.06
N ASN A 234 14.75 3.65 0.01
CA ASN A 234 13.83 2.50 -0.07
C ASN A 234 12.63 2.62 0.88
N THR A 235 11.52 1.99 0.51
CA THR A 235 10.22 2.03 1.21
C THR A 235 10.32 1.68 2.70
N LEU A 236 10.93 0.55 3.07
CA LEU A 236 11.08 0.15 4.49
C LEU A 236 11.77 1.23 5.35
N ARG A 237 12.79 1.89 4.80
CA ARG A 237 13.55 2.91 5.53
C ARG A 237 12.72 4.15 5.78
N ASN A 238 11.93 4.56 4.79
CA ASN A 238 10.96 5.65 4.94
C ASN A 238 9.84 5.28 5.91
N TYR A 239 9.35 4.04 5.83
CA TYR A 239 8.31 3.51 6.71
C TYR A 239 8.72 3.48 8.17
N LEU A 240 9.95 3.07 8.47
CA LEU A 240 10.45 3.10 9.85
C LEU A 240 10.37 4.51 10.41
N SER A 241 10.81 5.53 9.67
CA SER A 241 10.77 6.91 10.16
C SER A 241 9.37 7.52 10.17
N LEU A 242 8.43 6.98 9.39
CA LEU A 242 7.05 7.44 9.38
C LEU A 242 6.19 6.79 10.48
N PHE A 243 6.36 5.49 10.71
CA PHE A 243 5.48 4.69 11.55
C PHE A 243 6.10 4.23 12.87
N THR A 244 7.33 4.64 13.16
CA THR A 244 8.04 4.31 14.41
C THR A 244 8.87 5.51 14.87
N ALA A 245 9.41 5.43 16.09
CA ALA A 245 10.39 6.40 16.59
C ALA A 245 11.82 6.15 16.05
N HIS A 246 11.99 5.31 15.04
CA HIS A 246 13.29 4.84 14.57
C HIS A 246 13.64 5.33 13.16
N ASN A 247 14.93 5.52 12.92
CA ASN A 247 15.49 5.59 11.57
C ASN A 247 16.31 4.32 11.28
N PHE A 248 16.46 4.00 10.00
CA PHE A 248 17.15 2.77 9.60
C PHE A 248 18.63 2.72 10.04
N ASN A 249 19.31 3.86 10.15
CA ASN A 249 20.72 3.92 10.55
C ASN A 249 20.96 3.50 12.00
N ASP A 250 19.98 3.68 12.87
CA ASP A 250 20.04 3.24 14.26
C ASP A 250 19.56 1.80 14.41
N VAL A 251 18.51 1.43 13.69
CA VAL A 251 17.95 0.06 13.67
C VAL A 251 18.98 -0.97 13.20
N ARG A 252 19.74 -0.67 12.13
CA ARG A 252 20.74 -1.59 11.57
C ARG A 252 21.87 -2.00 12.53
N ARG A 253 21.98 -1.34 13.70
CA ARG A 253 22.97 -1.67 14.73
C ARG A 253 22.60 -2.92 15.52
N TRP A 254 21.31 -3.27 15.57
CA TRP A 254 20.78 -4.37 16.39
C TRP A 254 19.77 -5.26 15.64
N TRP A 255 19.20 -4.77 14.53
CA TRP A 255 18.30 -5.50 13.67
C TRP A 255 18.87 -5.73 12.27
N SER A 256 18.45 -6.83 11.64
CA SER A 256 18.80 -7.25 10.29
C SER A 256 17.56 -7.82 9.60
N LEU A 257 17.52 -7.80 8.26
CA LEU A 257 16.35 -8.17 7.46
C LEU A 257 15.82 -9.61 7.70
N ASP A 258 16.64 -10.49 8.26
CA ASP A 258 16.25 -11.86 8.64
C ASP A 258 15.47 -11.94 9.96
N LYS A 259 15.44 -10.85 10.74
CA LYS A 259 14.73 -10.75 12.01
C LYS A 259 13.31 -10.23 11.82
N LEU A 260 12.48 -10.52 12.83
CA LEU A 260 11.11 -10.07 12.89
C LEU A 260 11.01 -8.56 13.06
N GLU A 261 10.06 -7.94 12.37
CA GLU A 261 9.77 -6.51 12.42
C GLU A 261 8.85 -6.14 13.61
N ASP A 262 8.28 -7.12 14.32
CA ASP A 262 7.44 -6.92 15.51
C ASP A 262 8.14 -6.10 16.60
N MET A 263 9.48 -6.03 16.59
CA MET A 263 10.28 -5.35 17.63
C MET A 263 10.32 -3.82 17.50
N PHE A 264 9.82 -3.25 16.40
CA PHE A 264 9.98 -1.81 16.14
C PHE A 264 9.00 -0.90 16.88
N GLY A 265 8.01 -1.46 17.59
CA GLY A 265 7.01 -0.65 18.28
C GLY A 265 6.24 0.23 17.30
N TRP A 266 5.62 -0.39 16.30
CA TRP A 266 4.85 0.33 15.28
C TRP A 266 3.71 1.14 15.89
N ILE A 267 3.44 2.31 15.33
CA ILE A 267 2.38 3.24 15.77
C ILE A 267 0.99 2.59 15.85
N TRP A 268 0.79 1.49 15.11
CA TRP A 268 -0.43 0.67 15.18
C TRP A 268 -0.75 0.21 16.59
N HIS A 269 0.27 -0.19 17.36
CA HIS A 269 0.08 -0.65 18.73
C HIS A 269 -0.32 0.48 19.67
N ASP A 270 0.17 1.70 19.42
CA ASP A 270 -0.22 2.89 20.19
C ASP A 270 -1.67 3.25 19.90
N PHE A 271 -2.10 3.17 18.64
CA PHE A 271 -3.51 3.34 18.26
C PHE A 271 -4.40 2.29 18.93
N GLU A 272 -4.02 1.00 18.91
CA GLU A 272 -4.80 -0.06 19.56
C GLU A 272 -4.91 0.17 21.08
N GLN A 273 -3.83 0.56 21.74
CA GLN A 273 -3.81 0.91 23.16
C GLN A 273 -4.61 2.18 23.48
N ALA A 274 -4.79 3.06 22.50
CA ALA A 274 -5.64 4.25 22.57
C ALA A 274 -7.14 3.94 22.30
N GLY A 275 -7.49 2.68 22.03
CA GLY A 275 -8.85 2.21 21.74
C GLY A 275 -9.27 2.33 20.28
N TYR A 276 -8.33 2.55 19.37
CA TYR A 276 -8.59 2.61 17.93
C TYR A 276 -8.58 1.20 17.34
N ARG A 277 -9.41 0.99 16.32
CA ARG A 277 -9.24 -0.16 15.41
C ARG A 277 -8.24 0.22 14.33
N THR A 278 -7.34 -0.69 13.99
CA THR A 278 -6.27 -0.40 13.02
C THR A 278 -6.44 -1.24 11.76
N LEU A 279 -6.21 -0.64 10.60
CA LEU A 279 -6.16 -1.32 9.32
C LEU A 279 -4.92 -0.86 8.56
N TYR A 280 -4.18 -1.82 8.02
CA TYR A 280 -3.16 -1.57 7.01
C TYR A 280 -3.43 -2.49 5.81
N THR A 281 -3.46 -1.94 4.60
CA THR A 281 -3.75 -2.68 3.38
C THR A 281 -2.81 -2.26 2.26
N GLU A 282 -2.34 -3.23 1.47
CA GLU A 282 -1.37 -3.00 0.40
C GLU A 282 -1.64 -3.88 -0.83
N ASP A 283 -1.20 -3.44 -2.00
CA ASP A 283 -1.54 -4.06 -3.28
C ASP A 283 -0.46 -4.98 -3.89
N ASP A 284 0.72 -5.06 -3.26
CA ASP A 284 1.84 -5.87 -3.74
C ASP A 284 2.40 -6.75 -2.63
N SER A 285 2.32 -8.09 -2.77
CA SER A 285 2.81 -8.99 -1.73
C SER A 285 4.34 -9.16 -1.66
N LYS A 286 5.08 -8.70 -2.66
CA LYS A 286 6.54 -8.94 -2.79
C LYS A 286 7.34 -7.66 -2.61
N ARG A 287 6.82 -6.55 -3.11
CA ARG A 287 7.46 -5.23 -3.08
C ARG A 287 6.82 -4.30 -2.07
N SER A 288 5.92 -4.80 -1.24
CA SER A 288 5.31 -3.99 -0.21
C SER A 288 6.32 -3.40 0.78
N GLY A 289 5.95 -2.27 1.38
CA GLY A 289 6.81 -1.48 2.25
C GLY A 289 7.42 -2.25 3.42
N PHE A 290 6.69 -3.24 3.96
CA PHE A 290 7.15 -4.12 5.04
C PHE A 290 7.85 -5.41 4.60
N PHE A 291 7.71 -5.80 3.32
CA PHE A 291 8.19 -7.12 2.86
C PHE A 291 9.33 -7.02 1.87
N TYR A 292 9.58 -5.83 1.31
CA TYR A 292 10.70 -5.59 0.44
C TYR A 292 12.02 -5.93 1.16
N GLY A 293 12.75 -6.92 0.63
CA GLY A 293 14.00 -7.39 1.22
C GLY A 293 13.86 -8.49 2.29
N GLY A 294 12.65 -9.04 2.48
CA GLY A 294 12.42 -10.24 3.30
C GLY A 294 11.91 -9.98 4.71
N GLY A 295 11.32 -8.81 4.98
CA GLY A 295 10.68 -8.47 6.24
C GLY A 295 9.55 -9.44 6.62
N ARG A 296 9.36 -9.64 7.93
CA ARG A 296 8.46 -10.66 8.49
C ARG A 296 7.86 -10.22 9.82
N PHE A 297 6.60 -10.58 10.01
CA PHE A 297 5.80 -10.36 11.19
C PHE A 297 5.32 -11.67 11.78
N LEU A 298 5.56 -11.84 13.09
CA LEU A 298 5.05 -12.96 13.86
C LEU A 298 3.56 -12.76 14.17
N PHE A 299 3.16 -11.54 14.50
CA PHE A 299 1.77 -11.13 14.71
C PHE A 299 1.33 -10.13 13.64
N PRO A 300 0.06 -10.12 13.22
CA PRO A 300 -0.44 -9.08 12.33
C PRO A 300 -0.12 -7.68 12.90
N PRO A 301 0.48 -6.77 12.12
CA PRO A 301 0.87 -5.44 12.62
C PRO A 301 -0.34 -4.56 12.95
N THR A 302 -1.51 -4.87 12.39
CA THR A 302 -2.78 -4.19 12.62
C THR A 302 -3.90 -5.19 12.84
N SER A 303 -5.00 -4.71 13.40
CA SER A 303 -6.21 -5.50 13.59
C SER A 303 -6.74 -6.06 12.26
N TYR A 304 -6.76 -5.27 11.19
CA TYR A 304 -7.22 -5.67 9.86
C TYR A 304 -6.10 -5.57 8.84
N TRP A 305 -5.71 -6.69 8.23
CA TRP A 305 -4.53 -6.73 7.37
C TRP A 305 -4.72 -7.67 6.18
N ASN A 306 -4.66 -7.13 4.96
CA ASN A 306 -5.03 -7.84 3.74
C ASN A 306 -3.95 -8.82 3.21
N ARG A 307 -2.84 -9.01 3.94
CA ARG A 307 -1.71 -9.86 3.53
C ARG A 307 -2.12 -11.25 3.03
N ALA A 308 -3.03 -11.91 3.75
CA ALA A 308 -3.48 -13.25 3.38
C ALA A 308 -4.30 -13.24 2.07
N LEU A 309 -5.10 -12.21 1.85
CA LEU A 309 -5.85 -12.05 0.61
C LEU A 309 -4.90 -11.83 -0.57
N GLN A 310 -3.97 -10.88 -0.45
CA GLN A 310 -3.01 -10.56 -1.51
C GLN A 310 -2.15 -11.77 -1.88
N LEU A 311 -1.61 -12.50 -0.89
CA LEU A 311 -0.86 -13.73 -1.15
C LEU A 311 -1.69 -14.83 -1.82
N ALA A 312 -2.97 -14.94 -1.50
CA ALA A 312 -3.85 -15.93 -2.11
C ALA A 312 -4.21 -15.58 -3.56
N MET A 313 -4.31 -14.29 -3.90
CA MET A 313 -4.50 -13.80 -5.26
C MET A 313 -3.23 -14.01 -6.10
N ASP A 314 -2.06 -13.63 -5.56
CA ASP A 314 -0.78 -13.75 -6.27
C ASP A 314 -0.35 -15.20 -6.52
N LYS A 315 -0.78 -16.13 -5.65
CA LYS A 315 -0.56 -17.57 -5.82
C LYS A 315 -1.57 -18.24 -6.76
N ASP A 316 -2.65 -17.57 -7.16
CA ASP A 316 -3.63 -18.11 -8.10
C ASP A 316 -3.20 -17.83 -9.55
N PRO A 317 -2.81 -18.87 -10.33
CA PRO A 317 -2.26 -18.66 -11.67
C PRO A 317 -3.21 -17.86 -12.57
N GLY A 318 -2.69 -16.75 -13.09
CA GLY A 318 -3.41 -15.87 -14.01
C GLY A 318 -4.51 -15.02 -13.35
N PHE A 319 -4.63 -14.99 -12.02
CA PHE A 319 -5.58 -14.11 -11.36
C PHE A 319 -5.04 -12.67 -11.29
N THR A 320 -3.89 -12.49 -10.65
CA THR A 320 -3.12 -11.23 -10.68
C THR A 320 -2.41 -11.10 -12.04
N ARG A 321 -2.60 -9.99 -12.74
CA ARG A 321 -2.12 -9.79 -14.13
C ARG A 321 -1.63 -8.36 -14.36
N ARG A 322 -1.12 -8.09 -15.58
CA ARG A 322 -0.58 -6.79 -15.98
C ARG A 322 0.42 -6.25 -14.95
N TYR A 323 1.43 -7.04 -14.61
CA TYR A 323 2.46 -6.67 -13.63
C TYR A 323 1.93 -6.27 -12.23
N GLY A 324 0.78 -6.82 -11.81
CA GLY A 324 0.18 -6.54 -10.50
C GLY A 324 -0.95 -5.52 -10.54
N LEU A 325 -1.19 -4.86 -11.68
CA LEU A 325 -2.20 -3.79 -11.78
C LEU A 325 -3.65 -4.31 -11.68
N CYS A 326 -3.89 -5.58 -12.03
CA CYS A 326 -5.23 -6.16 -12.10
C CYS A 326 -5.37 -7.42 -11.24
N ASN A 327 -6.36 -7.42 -10.35
CA ASN A 327 -6.83 -8.57 -9.58
C ASN A 327 -8.12 -9.09 -10.22
N GLY A 328 -8.00 -10.07 -11.11
CA GLY A 328 -9.14 -10.54 -11.90
C GLY A 328 -9.70 -9.41 -12.77
N LYS A 329 -10.93 -8.97 -12.49
CA LYS A 329 -11.64 -7.92 -13.22
C LYS A 329 -11.56 -6.53 -12.57
N ARG A 330 -10.94 -6.41 -11.39
CA ARG A 330 -10.75 -5.14 -10.68
C ARG A 330 -9.30 -4.69 -10.80
N SER A 331 -9.06 -3.39 -10.71
CA SER A 331 -7.71 -2.89 -10.46
C SER A 331 -7.30 -3.25 -9.03
N THR A 332 -6.00 -3.38 -8.81
CA THR A 332 -5.46 -3.67 -7.48
C THR A 332 -5.69 -2.49 -6.52
N SER A 333 -5.60 -1.26 -7.03
CA SER A 333 -5.93 -0.02 -6.31
C SER A 333 -7.37 -0.01 -5.81
N ASP A 334 -8.34 -0.37 -6.67
CA ASP A 334 -9.75 -0.48 -6.27
C ASP A 334 -9.93 -1.54 -5.17
N SER A 335 -9.22 -2.67 -5.26
CA SER A 335 -9.29 -3.74 -4.25
C SER A 335 -8.83 -3.25 -2.87
N VAL A 336 -7.73 -2.50 -2.82
CA VAL A 336 -7.14 -1.96 -1.58
C VAL A 336 -7.97 -0.81 -1.01
N LEU A 337 -8.34 0.16 -1.84
CA LEU A 337 -9.14 1.31 -1.42
C LEU A 337 -10.56 0.90 -0.98
N ASN A 338 -11.17 -0.09 -1.64
CA ASN A 338 -12.47 -0.61 -1.22
C ASN A 338 -12.40 -1.35 0.13
N TYR A 339 -11.27 -2.01 0.45
CA TYR A 339 -11.11 -2.62 1.77
C TYR A 339 -11.05 -1.55 2.87
N LEU A 340 -10.28 -0.48 2.65
CA LEU A 340 -10.23 0.67 3.55
C LEU A 340 -11.61 1.34 3.68
N MET A 341 -12.32 1.58 2.57
CA MET A 341 -13.67 2.16 2.59
C MET A 341 -14.65 1.31 3.41
N THR A 342 -14.65 -0.01 3.19
CA THR A 342 -15.52 -0.95 3.93
C THR A 342 -15.22 -0.94 5.43
N PHE A 343 -13.95 -0.76 5.81
CA PHE A 343 -13.53 -0.66 7.19
C PHE A 343 -13.99 0.64 7.85
N LEU A 344 -13.88 1.77 7.15
CA LEU A 344 -14.41 3.06 7.62
C LEU A 344 -15.94 3.00 7.78
N ASP A 345 -16.66 2.43 6.80
CA ASP A 345 -18.11 2.23 6.88
C ASP A 345 -18.50 1.38 8.09
N ARG A 346 -17.77 0.26 8.31
CA ARG A 346 -18.03 -0.68 9.40
C ARG A 346 -17.87 -0.06 10.78
N PHE A 347 -16.93 0.86 10.95
CA PHE A 347 -16.56 1.43 12.24
C PHE A 347 -16.77 2.94 12.32
N SER A 348 -17.70 3.49 11.53
CA SER A 348 -18.02 4.93 11.48
C SER A 348 -18.33 5.57 12.84
N SER A 349 -18.79 4.80 13.83
CA SER A 349 -19.07 5.27 15.19
C SER A 349 -17.90 5.13 16.17
N HIS A 350 -16.72 4.69 15.73
CA HIS A 350 -15.55 4.44 16.57
C HIS A 350 -14.30 5.08 15.96
N PRO A 351 -13.31 5.47 16.78
CA PRO A 351 -12.03 5.92 16.25
C PRO A 351 -11.29 4.79 15.54
N VAL A 352 -10.73 5.10 14.37
CA VAL A 352 -9.96 4.14 13.57
C VAL A 352 -8.68 4.75 13.02
N SER A 353 -7.69 3.91 12.75
CA SER A 353 -6.49 4.27 11.99
C SER A 353 -6.39 3.33 10.79
N GLY A 354 -6.74 3.81 9.60
CA GLY A 354 -6.79 3.02 8.37
C GLY A 354 -5.80 3.53 7.33
N TRP A 355 -4.96 2.65 6.81
CA TRP A 355 -3.86 2.99 5.91
C TRP A 355 -3.88 2.12 4.67
N ALA A 356 -3.86 2.75 3.49
CA ALA A 356 -3.77 2.08 2.20
C ALA A 356 -2.46 2.46 1.50
N MET A 357 -1.65 1.46 1.16
CA MET A 357 -0.46 1.62 0.32
C MET A 357 -0.70 1.07 -1.08
N LEU A 358 -0.45 1.90 -2.09
CA LEU A 358 -0.53 1.54 -3.50
C LEU A 358 0.88 1.56 -4.10
N SER A 359 1.50 0.39 -4.18
CA SER A 359 2.84 0.20 -4.74
C SER A 359 2.78 -0.28 -6.19
N ALA A 360 1.92 -1.24 -6.50
CA ALA A 360 1.93 -1.89 -7.82
C ALA A 360 1.75 -0.93 -9.02
N PRO A 361 0.92 0.13 -8.95
CA PRO A 361 0.77 1.08 -10.05
C PRO A 361 2.03 1.89 -10.37
N THR A 362 2.66 2.49 -9.36
CA THR A 362 3.63 3.57 -9.56
C THR A 362 5.08 3.16 -9.33
N HIS A 363 5.34 2.07 -8.60
CA HIS A 363 6.69 1.68 -8.17
C HIS A 363 7.68 1.53 -9.33
N ASP A 364 7.28 0.88 -10.44
CA ASP A 364 8.14 0.69 -11.61
C ASP A 364 7.92 1.72 -12.72
N ASP A 365 6.74 2.34 -12.76
CA ASP A 365 6.34 3.28 -13.81
C ASP A 365 5.49 4.41 -13.23
N ILE A 366 6.15 5.51 -12.89
CA ILE A 366 5.51 6.71 -12.31
C ILE A 366 4.51 7.38 -13.26
N ALA A 367 4.51 7.04 -14.56
CA ALA A 367 3.52 7.55 -15.50
C ALA A 367 2.12 7.00 -15.19
N ASN A 368 2.01 5.81 -14.59
CA ASN A 368 0.74 5.22 -14.17
C ASN A 368 0.04 6.04 -13.06
N ALA A 369 0.71 7.02 -12.45
CA ALA A 369 0.05 8.01 -11.60
C ALA A 369 -1.12 8.68 -12.35
N LYS A 370 -0.97 8.92 -13.67
CA LYS A 370 -2.05 9.49 -14.48
C LYS A 370 -3.27 8.56 -14.55
N SER A 371 -3.05 7.25 -14.59
CA SER A 371 -4.11 6.25 -14.58
C SER A 371 -4.88 6.19 -13.24
N LEU A 372 -4.30 6.67 -12.14
CA LEU A 372 -4.90 6.65 -10.80
C LEU A 372 -5.65 7.93 -10.44
N ASP A 373 -5.46 9.02 -11.17
CA ASP A 373 -5.97 10.36 -10.82
C ASP A 373 -7.48 10.34 -10.54
N LEU A 374 -8.28 9.80 -11.47
CA LEU A 374 -9.74 9.78 -11.30
C LEU A 374 -10.22 8.78 -10.23
N ASP A 375 -9.50 7.66 -10.06
CA ASP A 375 -9.87 6.64 -9.07
C ASP A 375 -9.62 7.14 -7.64
N ILE A 376 -8.50 7.83 -7.41
CA ILE A 376 -8.17 8.40 -6.10
C ILE A 376 -9.05 9.63 -5.80
N LEU A 377 -9.30 10.48 -6.80
CA LEU A 377 -10.31 11.54 -6.68
C LEU A 377 -11.67 10.98 -6.25
N LYS A 378 -12.15 9.93 -6.93
CA LYS A 378 -13.42 9.28 -6.61
C LYS A 378 -13.42 8.74 -5.19
N PHE A 379 -12.32 8.15 -4.73
CA PHE A 379 -12.19 7.66 -3.37
C PHE A 379 -12.37 8.81 -2.35
N PHE A 380 -11.64 9.93 -2.50
CA PHE A 380 -11.76 11.07 -1.59
C PHE A 380 -13.15 11.74 -1.64
N LYS A 381 -13.77 11.85 -2.82
CA LYS A 381 -15.16 12.30 -2.94
C LYS A 381 -16.13 11.40 -2.19
N THR A 382 -15.97 10.08 -2.33
CA THR A 382 -16.79 9.10 -1.62
C THR A 382 -16.59 9.19 -0.10
N LEU A 383 -15.38 9.49 0.38
CA LEU A 383 -15.12 9.73 1.81
C LEU A 383 -15.87 10.97 2.31
N GLU A 384 -15.87 12.07 1.55
CA GLU A 384 -16.60 13.29 1.88
C GLU A 384 -18.11 13.03 1.92
N GLU A 385 -18.66 12.44 0.85
CA GLU A 385 -20.09 12.13 0.70
C GLU A 385 -20.62 11.25 1.84
N LYS A 386 -19.80 10.31 2.33
CA LYS A 386 -20.14 9.43 3.46
C LYS A 386 -19.88 10.05 4.84
N GLY A 387 -19.32 11.26 4.90
CA GLY A 387 -19.00 11.96 6.13
C GLY A 387 -17.76 11.42 6.87
N HIS A 388 -16.95 10.58 6.22
CA HIS A 388 -15.72 10.03 6.82
C HIS A 388 -14.65 11.09 7.04
N LEU A 389 -14.71 12.21 6.32
CA LEU A 389 -13.78 13.33 6.48
C LEU A 389 -14.09 14.23 7.69
N ASN A 390 -15.32 14.20 8.21
CA ASN A 390 -15.80 15.15 9.23
C ASN A 390 -15.05 15.05 10.57
N LYS A 391 -14.49 13.89 10.88
CA LYS A 391 -13.74 13.61 12.12
C LYS A 391 -12.49 12.78 11.84
N SER A 392 -11.75 13.17 10.81
CA SER A 392 -10.54 12.46 10.41
C SER A 392 -9.38 13.38 10.12
N LEU A 393 -8.20 13.01 10.60
CA LEU A 393 -6.93 13.46 10.03
C LEU A 393 -6.67 12.62 8.78
N VAL A 394 -6.69 13.25 7.62
CA VAL A 394 -6.30 12.61 6.35
C VAL A 394 -4.86 12.92 6.05
N ILE A 395 -4.09 11.89 5.68
CA ILE A 395 -2.72 12.05 5.24
C ILE A 395 -2.55 11.36 3.90
N PHE A 396 -2.09 12.12 2.91
CA PHE A 396 -1.81 11.61 1.57
C PHE A 396 -0.30 11.68 1.30
N PHE A 397 0.32 10.51 1.13
CA PHE A 397 1.76 10.36 0.89
C PHE A 397 2.03 9.98 -0.56
N LEU A 398 3.20 10.39 -1.06
CA LEU A 398 3.68 10.15 -2.42
C LEU A 398 4.98 9.36 -2.41
#